data_AF-K6E2H3-F1
#
_entry.id   AF-K6E2H3-F1
#
_cell.length_a   1.000
_cell.length_b   1.000
_cell.length_c   1.000
_cell.angle_alpha   90.00
_cell.angle_beta   90.00
_cell.angle_gamma   90.00
#
_symmetry.space_group_name_H-M   'P 1'
#
loop_
_entity.id
_entity.type
_entity.pdbx_description
1 polymer ?
#
loop_
_entity_poly.entity_id
_entity_poly.type
_entity_poly.pdbx_seq_one_letter_code
_entity_poly.pdbx_strand_id
1 'polypeptide(L)'
;MKACGLGAHYADHDKALYYHNAAGAPFTITYVTAKGDPITDLYEDIAAEEKARATYQWLINLSDDPDINDALRFLREREIIHSLRFQEAVEILKEERDKKVYF
;
A
#
# COMPACT_ATOMS: atom_id res chain seq x y z
N MET A 1 -14.22 -0.47 24.27
CA MET A 1 -13.34 0.59 23.71
C MET A 1 -12.15 0.90 24.59
N LYS A 2 -12.32 1.41 25.83
CA LYS A 2 -11.18 1.78 26.69
C LYS A 2 -10.21 0.64 27.00
N ALA A 3 -10.69 -0.56 27.32
CA ALA A 3 -9.84 -1.74 27.60
C ALA A 3 -9.02 -2.21 26.38
N CYS A 4 -9.46 -1.89 25.16
CA CYS A 4 -8.80 -2.26 23.91
C CYS A 4 -7.93 -1.12 23.35
N GLY A 5 -7.67 -0.06 24.11
CA GLY A 5 -6.88 1.10 23.66
C GLY A 5 -7.63 2.06 22.71
N LEU A 6 -8.87 1.78 22.33
CA LEU A 6 -9.66 2.58 21.36
C LEU A 6 -10.42 3.76 21.99
N GLY A 7 -10.03 4.19 23.20
CA GLY A 7 -10.74 5.24 23.95
C GLY A 7 -10.71 6.60 23.26
N ALA A 8 -9.54 7.01 22.73
CA ALA A 8 -9.38 8.28 22.04
C ALA A 8 -10.20 8.33 20.75
N HIS A 9 -10.09 7.30 19.91
CA HIS A 9 -10.88 7.18 18.68
C HIS A 9 -12.39 7.27 18.95
N TYR A 10 -12.88 6.56 19.99
CA TYR A 10 -14.29 6.59 20.35
C TYR A 10 -14.77 7.99 20.79
N ALA A 11 -13.93 8.76 21.49
CA ALA A 11 -14.29 10.10 21.92
C ALA A 11 -14.46 11.07 20.73
N ASP A 12 -13.61 10.94 19.71
CA ASP A 12 -13.60 11.85 18.56
C ASP A 12 -14.55 11.39 17.43
N HIS A 13 -14.76 10.08 17.28
CA HIS A 13 -15.38 9.48 16.09
C HIS A 13 -16.43 8.39 16.41
N ASP A 14 -16.73 8.10 17.68
CA ASP A 14 -17.60 6.99 18.11
C ASP A 14 -17.15 5.65 17.49
N LYS A 15 -17.95 5.05 16.61
CA LYS A 15 -17.61 3.83 15.85
C LYS A 15 -17.47 4.11 14.34
N ALA A 16 -17.48 5.38 13.96
CA ALA A 16 -17.38 5.77 12.56
C ALA A 16 -15.98 5.49 12.01
N LEU A 17 -15.91 5.20 10.71
CA LEU A 17 -14.63 5.13 10.02
C LEU A 17 -13.99 6.52 9.99
N TYR A 18 -12.72 6.60 10.36
CA TYR A 18 -11.90 7.79 10.20
C TYR A 18 -10.53 7.43 9.64
N TYR A 19 -10.00 8.27 8.75
CA TYR A 19 -8.77 8.00 8.02
C TYR A 19 -7.54 8.40 8.83
N HIS A 20 -7.13 7.56 9.79
CA HIS A 20 -5.85 7.66 10.47
C HIS A 20 -5.17 6.29 10.55
N ASN A 21 -3.85 6.27 10.73
CA ASN A 21 -3.12 5.03 10.93
C ASN A 21 -3.35 4.42 12.33
N ALA A 22 -2.75 3.26 12.62
CA ALA A 22 -2.90 2.58 13.91
C ALA A 22 -2.39 3.38 15.13
N ALA A 23 -1.54 4.39 14.92
CA ALA A 23 -1.06 5.30 15.96
C ALA A 23 -1.90 6.59 16.09
N GLY A 24 -2.99 6.72 15.33
CA GLY A 24 -3.87 7.89 15.35
C GLY A 24 -3.40 9.08 14.51
N ALA A 25 -2.34 8.94 13.69
CA ALA A 25 -1.92 10.01 12.80
C ALA A 25 -2.85 10.07 11.57
N PRO A 26 -3.49 11.21 11.27
CA PRO A 26 -4.38 11.35 10.12
C PRO A 26 -3.68 11.02 8.81
N PHE A 27 -4.44 10.50 7.85
CA PHE A 27 -3.99 10.43 6.47
C PHE A 27 -3.73 11.84 5.94
N THR A 28 -2.61 12.03 5.26
CA THR A 28 -2.27 13.32 4.66
C THR A 28 -1.72 13.11 3.25
N ILE A 29 -1.81 14.14 2.41
CA ILE A 29 -1.32 14.09 1.03
C ILE A 29 0.20 13.90 0.94
N THR A 30 0.95 14.08 2.03
CA THR A 30 2.41 13.92 2.03
C THR A 30 2.86 12.47 1.83
N TYR A 31 1.95 11.50 1.91
CA TYR A 31 2.23 10.10 1.58
C TYR A 31 2.13 9.80 0.08
N VAL A 32 1.61 10.74 -0.72
CA VAL A 32 1.55 10.63 -2.18
C VAL A 32 2.72 11.40 -2.76
N THR A 33 3.62 10.68 -3.43
CA THR A 33 4.78 11.25 -4.13
C THR A 33 4.61 11.06 -5.63
N ALA A 34 5.10 12.04 -6.39
CA ALA A 34 5.16 11.99 -7.84
C ALA A 34 6.29 12.91 -8.30
N LYS A 35 7.25 12.36 -9.04
CA LYS A 35 8.40 13.10 -9.57
C LYS A 35 8.20 13.52 -11.02
N GLY A 36 7.30 12.86 -11.74
CA GLY A 36 7.07 13.06 -13.17
C GLY A 36 8.09 12.35 -14.05
N ASP A 37 8.97 11.54 -13.46
CA ASP A 37 9.83 10.59 -14.16
C ASP A 37 9.19 9.19 -14.02
N PRO A 38 8.63 8.63 -15.10
CA PRO A 38 7.83 7.41 -15.00
C PRO A 38 8.57 6.20 -14.42
N ILE A 39 9.88 6.08 -14.63
CA ILE A 39 10.66 4.96 -14.07
C ILE A 39 10.83 5.14 -12.55
N THR A 40 11.17 6.36 -12.10
CA THR A 40 11.28 6.69 -10.67
C THR A 40 9.94 6.49 -9.97
N ASP A 41 8.85 7.00 -10.56
CA ASP A 41 7.51 6.88 -9.98
C ASP A 41 7.09 5.40 -9.85
N LEU A 42 7.36 4.55 -10.85
CA LEU A 42 7.09 3.11 -10.78
C LEU A 42 7.95 2.39 -9.72
N TYR A 43 9.19 2.82 -9.47
CA TYR A 43 9.99 2.26 -8.37
C TYR A 43 9.43 2.62 -6.99
N GLU A 44 8.86 3.82 -6.85
CA GLU A 44 8.13 4.21 -5.64
C GLU A 44 6.89 3.33 -5.45
N ASP A 45 6.11 3.09 -6.52
CA ASP A 45 4.93 2.22 -6.51
C ASP A 45 5.30 0.78 -6.12
N ILE A 46 6.34 0.20 -6.73
CA ILE A 46 6.84 -1.14 -6.36
C ILE A 46 7.17 -1.20 -4.86
N ALA A 47 7.88 -0.19 -4.34
CA ALA A 47 8.23 -0.15 -2.92
C ALA A 47 6.98 0.00 -2.02
N ALA A 48 5.94 0.71 -2.48
CA ALA A 48 4.68 0.83 -1.77
C ALA A 48 3.93 -0.52 -1.71
N GLU A 49 3.85 -1.25 -2.82
CA GLU A 49 3.23 -2.58 -2.89
C GLU A 49 3.93 -3.60 -1.99
N GLU A 50 5.27 -3.61 -1.96
CA GLU A 50 6.05 -4.50 -1.09
C GLU A 50 5.83 -4.20 0.41
N LYS A 51 5.68 -2.92 0.77
CA LYS A 51 5.32 -2.50 2.15
C LYS A 51 3.89 -2.88 2.50
N ALA A 52 2.93 -2.71 1.59
CA ALA A 52 1.54 -3.13 1.78
C ALA A 52 1.46 -4.65 2.00
N ARG A 53 2.14 -5.45 1.15
CA ARG A 53 2.23 -6.90 1.29
C ARG A 53 2.76 -7.34 2.66
N ALA A 54 3.84 -6.70 3.13
CA ALA A 54 4.40 -6.98 4.46
C ALA A 54 3.42 -6.61 5.58
N THR A 55 2.73 -5.48 5.44
CA THR A 55 1.71 -5.02 6.40
C THR A 55 0.57 -6.02 6.50
N TYR A 56 0.03 -6.52 5.39
CA TYR A 56 -1.02 -7.54 5.42
C TYR A 56 -0.54 -8.84 6.06
N GLN A 57 0.70 -9.26 5.80
CA GLN A 57 1.25 -10.44 6.47
C GLN A 57 1.30 -10.27 7.99
N TRP A 58 1.64 -9.08 8.49
CA TRP A 58 1.64 -8.81 9.92
C TRP A 58 0.23 -8.77 10.50
N LEU A 59 -0.74 -8.22 9.78
CA LEU A 59 -2.15 -8.25 10.19
C LEU A 59 -2.69 -9.68 10.25
N ILE A 60 -2.34 -10.53 9.28
CA ILE A 60 -2.70 -11.96 9.29
C ILE A 60 -2.11 -12.67 10.52
N ASN A 61 -0.88 -12.32 10.92
CA ASN A 61 -0.26 -12.90 12.11
C ASN A 61 -0.93 -12.43 13.41
N LEU A 62 -1.58 -11.26 13.41
CA LEU A 62 -2.24 -10.67 14.59
C LEU A 62 -3.70 -11.08 14.72
N SER A 63 -4.36 -11.42 13.61
CA SER A 63 -5.79 -11.74 13.56
C SER A 63 -6.05 -13.24 13.74
N ASP A 64 -6.95 -13.59 14.65
CA ASP A 64 -7.51 -14.93 14.81
C ASP A 64 -8.83 -15.12 14.04
N ASP A 65 -9.39 -14.05 13.47
CA ASP A 65 -10.62 -14.08 12.69
C ASP A 65 -10.36 -14.64 11.27
N PRO A 66 -11.04 -15.74 10.87
CA PRO A 66 -10.83 -16.38 9.57
C PRO A 66 -11.33 -15.54 8.39
N ASP A 67 -12.39 -14.75 8.55
CA ASP A 67 -12.99 -13.96 7.49
C ASP A 67 -12.12 -12.73 7.18
N ILE A 68 -11.57 -12.09 8.21
CA ILE A 68 -10.56 -11.03 8.05
C ILE A 68 -9.32 -11.59 7.35
N ASN A 69 -8.85 -12.77 7.78
CA ASN A 69 -7.66 -13.39 7.21
C ASN A 69 -7.84 -13.81 5.74
N ASP A 70 -9.05 -14.21 5.33
CA ASP A 70 -9.33 -14.52 3.93
C ASP A 70 -9.20 -13.26 3.04
N ALA A 71 -9.83 -12.15 3.47
CA ALA A 71 -9.72 -10.88 2.77
C ALA A 71 -8.26 -10.38 2.68
N LEU A 72 -7.50 -10.48 3.78
CA LEU A 72 -6.09 -10.07 3.80
C LEU A 72 -5.21 -10.95 2.92
N ARG A 73 -5.47 -12.25 2.81
CA ARG A 73 -4.73 -13.14 1.90
C ARG A 73 -4.95 -12.74 0.44
N PHE A 74 -6.20 -12.48 0.06
CA PHE A 74 -6.53 -11.99 -1.27
C PHE A 74 -5.79 -10.67 -1.58
N LEU A 75 -5.85 -9.69 -0.68
CA LEU A 75 -5.14 -8.42 -0.87
C LEU A 75 -3.62 -8.60 -0.96
N ARG A 76 -3.04 -9.46 -0.11
CA ARG A 76 -1.60 -9.75 -0.14
C ARG A 76 -1.15 -10.38 -1.46
N GLU A 77 -1.96 -11.25 -2.06
CA GLU A 77 -1.68 -11.82 -3.38
C GLU A 77 -1.79 -10.76 -4.48
N ARG A 78 -2.74 -9.83 -4.37
CA ARG A 78 -2.86 -8.69 -5.29
C ARG A 78 -1.61 -7.82 -5.30
N GLU A 79 -0.99 -7.54 -4.16
CA GLU A 79 0.21 -6.69 -4.14
C GLU A 79 1.41 -7.37 -4.83
N ILE A 80 1.47 -8.71 -4.83
CA ILE A 80 2.47 -9.45 -5.63
C ILE A 80 2.22 -9.19 -7.12
N ILE A 81 0.96 -9.25 -7.56
CA ILE A 81 0.60 -8.99 -8.95
C ILE A 81 0.84 -7.53 -9.32
N HIS A 82 0.50 -6.57 -8.47
CA HIS A 82 0.78 -5.16 -8.71
C HIS A 82 2.27 -4.90 -8.86
N SER A 83 3.08 -5.36 -7.90
CA SER A 83 4.55 -5.27 -7.93
C SER A 83 5.12 -5.87 -9.22
N LEU A 84 4.64 -7.06 -9.64
CA LEU A 84 5.06 -7.68 -10.90
C LEU A 84 4.70 -6.82 -12.13
N ARG A 85 3.47 -6.27 -12.19
CA ARG A 85 3.04 -5.43 -13.32
C ARG A 85 3.81 -4.11 -13.40
N PHE A 86 4.14 -3.50 -12.27
CA PHE A 86 4.98 -2.31 -12.26
C PHE A 86 6.42 -2.63 -12.69
N GLN A 87 6.98 -3.77 -12.28
CA GLN A 87 8.29 -4.23 -12.76
C GLN A 87 8.28 -4.46 -14.29
N GLU A 88 7.24 -5.10 -14.82
CA GLU A 88 7.08 -5.24 -16.28
C GLU A 88 7.02 -3.88 -16.99
N ALA A 89 6.28 -2.91 -16.44
CA ALA A 89 6.19 -1.56 -16.99
C ALA A 89 7.55 -0.82 -16.96
N VAL A 90 8.34 -1.00 -15.91
CA VAL A 90 9.71 -0.44 -15.81
C VAL A 90 10.59 -0.96 -16.95
N GLU A 91 10.55 -2.27 -17.23
CA GLU A 91 11.36 -2.85 -18.31
C GLU A 91 10.90 -2.37 -19.69
N ILE A 92 9.60 -2.25 -19.95
CA ILE A 92 9.09 -1.66 -21.19
C ILE A 92 9.61 -0.22 -21.37
N LEU A 93 9.55 0.62 -20.32
CA LEU A 93 10.01 2.01 -20.41
C LEU A 93 11.52 2.13 -20.62
N LYS A 94 12.31 1.24 -20.01
CA LYS A 94 13.75 1.16 -20.27
C LYS A 94 14.03 0.82 -21.73
N GLU A 95 13.35 -0.19 -22.27
CA GLU A 95 13.48 -0.58 -23.68
C GLU A 95 13.13 0.59 -24.62
N GLU A 96 12.00 1.28 -24.37
CA GLU A 96 11.61 2.46 -25.17
C GLU A 96 12.64 3.59 -25.10
N ARG A 97 13.19 3.87 -23.91
CA ARG A 97 14.20 4.91 -23.71
C ARG A 97 15.49 4.61 -24.50
N ASP A 98 15.86 3.35 -24.60
CA ASP A 98 17.10 2.93 -25.25
C ASP A 98 16.93 2.73 -26.78
N LYS A 99 15.71 2.90 -27.32
CA LYS A 99 15.46 2.86 -28.77
C LYS A 99 16.13 4.04 -29.47
N LYS A 100 16.96 3.72 -30.47
CA LYS A 100 17.49 4.72 -31.41
C LYS A 100 16.36 5.22 -32.31
N VAL A 101 16.09 6.52 -32.22
CA VAL A 101 15.21 7.22 -33.15
C VAL A 101 16.03 7.64 -34.37
N TYR A 102 15.67 7.14 -35.54
CA TYR A 102 16.22 7.57 -36.82
C TYR A 102 15.23 8.58 -37.44
N PHE A 103 15.73 9.74 -37.85
CA PHE A 103 14.96 10.81 -38.52
C PHE A 103 15.22 10.82 -40.02
#